data_AF-A0A0C3CY92-F1
#
_entry.id   AF-A0A0C3CY92-F1
#
_cell.length_a   1.000
_cell.length_b   1.000
_cell.length_c   1.000
_cell.angle_alpha   90.00
_cell.angle_beta   90.00
_cell.angle_gamma   90.00
#
_symmetry.space_group_name_H-M   'P 1'
#
loop_
_entity.id
_entity.type
_entity.pdbx_description
1 polymer ?
#
loop_
_entity_poly.entity_id
_entity_poly.type
_entity_poly.pdbx_seq_one_letter_code
_entity_poly.pdbx_strand_id
1 'polypeptide(L)'
;MATSARQATALAVLEPKQQQPATSVIDFDAAKHLNYSPPSSSISMDELHFPLAAISAVDSTQPFPLLSHDAVVEHRRVLFSKPVLENCLYRTRAGSAQLRGMAPHYAPFIYQFWSSPEVLKIISEHAGVKLLPVLGSGGLDAVRNTPIKPLKATPEAIAALQKNEPKQEGGKEKANIIEWHHGSYPFVCVVMLSDARHMSSSETGNGDILLVKAPQMASAIILQGR
;
A
#
# COMPACT_ATOMS: atom_id res chain seq x y z
N MET A 1 57.55 7.63 -19.00
CA MET A 1 56.34 8.43 -19.25
C MET A 1 55.45 7.64 -20.18
N ALA A 2 54.39 7.03 -19.67
CA ALA A 2 53.42 6.28 -20.48
C ALA A 2 52.02 6.75 -20.10
N THR A 3 51.39 7.45 -21.04
CA THR A 3 50.08 8.10 -20.92
C THR A 3 49.00 7.07 -21.19
N SER A 4 48.20 6.72 -20.17
CA SER A 4 47.04 5.82 -20.32
C SER A 4 45.79 6.64 -20.62
N ALA A 5 45.28 6.51 -21.85
CA ALA A 5 44.03 7.12 -22.28
C ALA A 5 42.83 6.35 -21.68
N ARG A 6 42.00 7.03 -20.89
CA ARG A 6 40.72 6.51 -20.42
C ARG A 6 39.69 6.57 -21.56
N GLN A 7 39.25 5.42 -22.04
CA GLN A 7 38.03 5.29 -22.83
C GLN A 7 36.82 5.61 -21.93
N ALA A 8 36.08 6.65 -22.28
CA ALA A 8 34.77 6.93 -21.70
C ALA A 8 33.72 6.10 -22.45
N THR A 9 33.23 5.04 -21.81
CA THR A 9 32.08 4.28 -22.28
C THR A 9 30.82 5.13 -22.07
N ALA A 10 30.23 5.61 -23.17
CA ALA A 10 28.95 6.30 -23.14
C ALA A 10 27.87 5.36 -22.59
N LEU A 11 27.30 5.71 -21.43
CA LEU A 11 26.10 5.06 -20.90
C LEU A 11 24.93 5.46 -21.80
N ALA A 12 24.38 4.50 -22.55
CA ALA A 12 23.22 4.72 -23.39
C ALA A 12 22.06 5.30 -22.56
N VAL A 13 21.63 6.49 -22.90
CA VAL A 13 20.40 7.09 -22.40
C VAL A 13 19.26 6.22 -22.93
N LEU A 14 18.60 5.47 -22.05
CA LEU A 14 17.38 4.75 -22.38
C LEU A 14 16.34 5.78 -22.80
N GLU A 15 15.98 5.77 -24.08
CA GLU A 15 14.89 6.62 -24.59
C GLU A 15 13.59 6.30 -23.83
N PRO A 16 12.81 7.32 -23.43
CA PRO A 16 11.54 7.09 -22.76
C PRO A 16 10.59 6.39 -23.73
N LYS A 17 10.18 5.15 -23.40
CA LYS A 17 9.09 4.47 -24.11
C LYS A 17 7.89 5.40 -24.14
N GLN A 18 7.36 5.65 -25.34
CA GLN A 18 6.14 6.43 -25.54
C GLN A 18 5.02 5.88 -24.65
N GLN A 19 4.58 6.70 -23.70
CA GLN A 19 3.60 6.35 -22.68
C GLN A 19 2.20 6.38 -23.30
N GLN A 20 1.58 5.22 -23.48
CA GLN A 20 0.15 5.17 -23.79
C GLN A 20 -0.66 5.44 -22.52
N PRO A 21 -1.55 6.45 -22.51
CA PRO A 21 -2.38 6.74 -21.34
C PRO A 21 -3.35 5.58 -21.10
N ALA A 22 -3.58 5.24 -19.83
CA ALA A 22 -4.68 4.36 -19.47
C ALA A 22 -5.99 5.13 -19.56
N THR A 23 -6.89 4.67 -20.43
CA THR A 23 -8.22 5.23 -20.61
C THR A 23 -9.15 4.79 -19.47
N SER A 24 -9.07 5.42 -18.30
CA SER A 24 -10.28 5.52 -17.47
C SER A 24 -11.17 6.60 -18.11
N VAL A 25 -12.24 6.16 -18.77
CA VAL A 25 -13.22 7.08 -19.40
C VAL A 25 -14.10 7.75 -18.33
N ILE A 26 -14.09 7.26 -17.10
CA ILE A 26 -14.92 7.71 -15.99
C ILE A 26 -14.07 8.46 -14.97
N ASP A 27 -14.46 9.70 -14.67
CA ASP A 27 -13.88 10.51 -13.60
C ASP A 27 -14.50 10.16 -12.24
N PHE A 28 -13.74 10.40 -11.18
CA PHE A 28 -14.24 10.19 -9.82
C PHE A 28 -15.24 11.28 -9.44
N ASP A 29 -16.48 10.87 -9.24
CA ASP A 29 -17.57 11.62 -8.64
C ASP A 29 -17.87 11.11 -7.22
N ALA A 30 -17.63 11.92 -6.19
CA ALA A 30 -17.83 11.53 -4.80
C ALA A 30 -19.29 11.13 -4.49
N ALA A 31 -20.28 11.77 -5.11
CA ALA A 31 -21.69 11.50 -4.85
C ALA A 31 -22.14 10.14 -5.41
N LYS A 32 -21.45 9.63 -6.44
CA LYS A 32 -21.76 8.32 -7.07
C LYS A 32 -20.89 7.21 -6.53
N HIS A 33 -19.62 7.51 -6.25
CA HIS A 33 -18.60 6.50 -5.97
C HIS A 33 -18.36 6.27 -4.48
N LEU A 34 -18.82 7.18 -3.61
CA LEU A 34 -18.81 6.93 -2.16
C LEU A 34 -20.15 6.37 -1.70
N ASN A 35 -20.07 5.38 -0.82
CA ASN A 35 -21.19 4.85 -0.05
C ASN A 35 -20.75 4.77 1.42
N TYR A 36 -20.32 5.91 1.95
CA TYR A 36 -19.67 6.00 3.24
C TYR A 36 -20.67 5.94 4.40
N SER A 37 -20.34 5.11 5.38
CA SER A 37 -20.92 5.18 6.72
C SER A 37 -19.80 5.04 7.75
N PRO A 38 -19.85 5.74 8.90
CA PRO A 38 -18.78 5.68 9.89
C PRO A 38 -18.58 4.26 10.46
N PRO A 39 -17.37 3.92 10.94
CA PRO A 39 -17.12 2.69 11.66
C PRO A 39 -17.94 2.64 12.94
N SER A 40 -18.33 1.43 13.36
CA SER A 40 -19.07 1.21 14.61
C SER A 40 -18.27 1.58 15.86
N SER A 41 -16.95 1.44 15.77
CA SER A 41 -16.00 1.78 16.82
C SER A 41 -14.58 1.89 16.25
N SER A 42 -13.68 2.46 17.05
CA SER A 42 -12.23 2.45 16.84
C SER A 42 -11.56 1.90 18.09
N ILE A 43 -10.38 1.31 17.92
CA ILE A 43 -9.49 0.89 18.99
C ILE A 43 -8.49 2.02 19.23
N SER A 44 -8.34 2.43 20.48
CA SER A 44 -7.35 3.43 20.89
C SER A 44 -5.99 2.79 21.22
N MET A 45 -4.93 3.60 21.17
CA MET A 45 -3.60 3.16 21.63
C MET A 45 -3.59 2.81 23.13
N ASP A 46 -4.43 3.47 23.93
CA ASP A 46 -4.56 3.23 25.37
C ASP A 46 -5.17 1.84 25.66
N GLU A 47 -6.16 1.42 24.87
CA GLU A 47 -6.75 0.08 24.94
C GLU A 47 -5.73 -1.03 24.63
N LEU A 48 -4.70 -0.72 23.86
CA LEU A 48 -3.61 -1.65 23.54
C LEU A 48 -2.45 -1.58 24.55
N HIS A 49 -2.56 -0.76 25.59
CA HIS A 49 -1.50 -0.51 26.57
C HIS A 49 -0.15 -0.07 25.95
N PHE A 50 -0.19 0.47 24.73
CA PHE A 50 0.98 1.11 24.14
C PHE A 50 1.08 2.54 24.69
N PRO A 51 2.30 3.03 24.97
CA PRO A 51 2.48 4.44 25.33
C PRO A 51 1.90 5.30 24.21
N LEU A 52 1.12 6.32 24.58
CA LEU A 52 0.42 7.23 23.68
C LEU A 52 1.30 7.54 22.47
N ALA A 53 0.93 6.97 21.31
CA ALA A 53 1.75 7.09 20.12
C ALA A 53 1.85 8.57 19.75
N ALA A 54 3.05 9.02 19.37
CA ALA A 54 3.33 10.43 19.12
C ALA A 54 2.54 11.06 17.94
N ILE A 55 1.69 10.27 17.25
CA ILE A 55 1.02 10.65 16.01
C ILE A 55 -0.49 10.78 16.21
N SER A 56 -1.18 9.75 16.71
CA SER A 56 -2.62 9.81 17.02
C SER A 56 -2.98 8.89 18.20
N ALA A 57 -4.12 9.16 18.82
CA ALA A 57 -4.71 8.30 19.85
C ALA A 57 -5.45 7.08 19.27
N VAL A 58 -5.75 7.09 17.96
CA VAL A 58 -6.46 6.00 17.27
C VAL A 58 -5.46 5.00 16.70
N ASP A 59 -5.51 3.76 17.18
CA ASP A 59 -4.74 2.65 16.59
C ASP A 59 -5.40 2.18 15.29
N SER A 60 -6.68 1.81 15.37
CA SER A 60 -7.39 1.22 14.23
C SER A 60 -8.89 1.46 14.28
N THR A 61 -9.54 1.39 13.13
CA THR A 61 -11.01 1.40 13.05
C THR A 61 -11.56 -0.02 12.93
N GLN A 62 -12.81 -0.24 13.34
CA GLN A 62 -13.56 -1.34 12.75
C GLN A 62 -13.77 -1.09 11.24
N PRO A 63 -13.92 -2.14 10.41
CA PRO A 63 -14.23 -1.94 9.00
C PRO A 63 -15.50 -1.14 8.78
N PHE A 64 -15.49 -0.26 7.79
CA PHE A 64 -16.61 0.61 7.48
C PHE A 64 -16.84 0.73 5.96
N PRO A 65 -18.10 0.77 5.49
CA PRO A 65 -18.42 1.05 4.09
C PRO A 65 -17.78 2.35 3.61
N LEU A 66 -17.14 2.33 2.44
CA LEU A 66 -16.50 3.49 1.83
C LEU A 66 -16.89 3.64 0.36
N LEU A 67 -16.78 2.57 -0.42
CA LEU A 67 -17.03 2.57 -1.85
C LEU A 67 -18.47 2.17 -2.17
N SER A 68 -19.03 2.76 -3.22
CA SER A 68 -20.18 2.19 -3.91
C SER A 68 -19.77 0.98 -4.76
N HIS A 69 -20.74 0.20 -5.23
CA HIS A 69 -20.47 -0.93 -6.12
C HIS A 69 -19.79 -0.49 -7.42
N ASP A 70 -20.27 0.61 -8.03
CA ASP A 70 -19.71 1.16 -9.26
C ASP A 70 -18.25 1.57 -9.07
N ALA A 71 -17.91 2.14 -7.91
CA ALA A 71 -16.53 2.47 -7.59
C ALA A 71 -15.64 1.22 -7.46
N VAL A 72 -16.14 0.12 -6.89
CA VAL A 72 -15.38 -1.14 -6.84
C VAL A 72 -15.11 -1.67 -8.24
N VAL A 73 -16.13 -1.69 -9.10
CA VAL A 73 -15.97 -2.08 -10.52
C VAL A 73 -14.95 -1.18 -11.19
N GLU A 74 -15.01 0.13 -10.93
CA GLU A 74 -14.14 1.09 -11.58
C GLU A 74 -12.67 0.95 -11.12
N HIS A 75 -12.45 0.75 -9.82
CA HIS A 75 -11.12 0.42 -9.29
C HIS A 75 -10.56 -0.85 -9.95
N ARG A 76 -11.36 -1.92 -10.03
CA ARG A 76 -10.90 -3.20 -10.60
C ARG A 76 -10.55 -3.08 -12.07
N ARG A 77 -11.38 -2.42 -12.90
CA ARG A 77 -11.07 -2.26 -14.33
C ARG A 77 -9.81 -1.40 -14.54
N VAL A 78 -9.53 -0.41 -13.69
CA VAL A 78 -8.24 0.31 -13.74
C VAL A 78 -7.07 -0.57 -13.31
N LEU A 79 -7.18 -1.27 -12.18
CA LEU A 79 -6.11 -2.15 -11.65
C LEU A 79 -5.71 -3.25 -12.63
N PHE A 80 -6.68 -3.82 -13.34
CA PHE A 80 -6.45 -4.89 -14.33
C PHE A 80 -6.31 -4.37 -15.76
N SER A 81 -6.20 -3.05 -15.96
CA SER A 81 -5.94 -2.48 -17.28
C SER A 81 -4.52 -2.83 -17.73
N LYS A 82 -4.34 -2.97 -19.05
CA LYS A 82 -3.04 -3.28 -19.65
C LYS A 82 -1.94 -2.29 -19.22
N PRO A 83 -2.14 -0.96 -19.25
CA PRO A 83 -1.10 -0.02 -18.85
C PRO A 83 -0.68 -0.17 -17.38
N VAL A 84 -1.63 -0.44 -16.47
CA VAL A 84 -1.31 -0.67 -15.05
C VAL A 84 -0.56 -1.99 -14.86
N LEU A 85 -1.03 -3.08 -15.47
CA LEU A 85 -0.38 -4.39 -15.34
C LEU A 85 1.03 -4.41 -15.95
N GLU A 86 1.27 -3.68 -17.04
CA GLU A 86 2.59 -3.64 -17.68
C GLU A 86 3.60 -2.75 -16.95
N ASN A 87 3.14 -1.68 -16.29
CA ASN A 87 4.04 -0.65 -15.72
C ASN A 87 4.07 -0.62 -14.18
N CYS A 88 3.07 -1.18 -13.51
CA CYS A 88 2.93 -1.09 -12.05
C CYS A 88 3.03 -2.45 -11.35
N LEU A 89 3.08 -3.57 -12.06
CA LEU A 89 3.08 -4.91 -11.48
C LEU A 89 4.48 -5.36 -11.04
N TYR A 90 4.60 -5.67 -9.76
CA TYR A 90 5.80 -6.24 -9.15
C TYR A 90 5.47 -7.61 -8.56
N ARG A 91 6.16 -8.65 -9.03
CA ARG A 91 6.07 -9.98 -8.43
C ARG A 91 6.77 -9.96 -7.08
N THR A 92 6.16 -10.57 -6.07
CA THR A 92 6.71 -10.54 -4.70
C THR A 92 7.16 -11.94 -4.27
N ARG A 93 6.24 -12.80 -3.84
CA ARG A 93 6.48 -14.23 -3.60
C ARG A 93 5.78 -15.08 -4.65
N ALA A 94 6.12 -16.37 -4.70
CA ALA A 94 5.44 -17.34 -5.56
C ALA A 94 3.91 -17.23 -5.38
N GLY A 95 3.17 -17.08 -6.47
CA GLY A 95 1.71 -16.95 -6.44
C GLY A 95 1.15 -15.57 -6.03
N SER A 96 1.97 -14.54 -5.81
CA SER A 96 1.48 -13.20 -5.48
C SER A 96 2.24 -12.06 -6.15
N ALA A 97 1.54 -10.94 -6.33
CA ALA A 97 2.06 -9.73 -6.92
C ALA A 97 1.45 -8.51 -6.23
N GLN A 98 2.11 -7.36 -6.36
CA GLN A 98 1.64 -6.08 -5.87
C GLN A 98 1.66 -5.07 -7.02
N LEU A 99 0.65 -4.21 -7.06
CA LEU A 99 0.64 -3.05 -7.95
C LEU A 99 1.17 -1.84 -7.17
N ARG A 100 2.22 -1.20 -7.69
CA ARG A 100 2.87 -0.02 -7.08
C ARG A 100 3.14 1.04 -8.14
N GLY A 101 3.19 2.32 -7.73
CA GLY A 101 3.48 3.42 -8.66
C GLY A 101 2.36 3.71 -9.65
N MET A 102 1.10 3.54 -9.24
CA MET A 102 -0.09 3.89 -10.03
C MET A 102 -0.25 5.41 -10.13
N ALA A 103 0.64 6.03 -10.91
CA ALA A 103 0.65 7.45 -11.18
C ALA A 103 -0.61 7.88 -11.95
N PRO A 104 -0.97 9.18 -11.93
CA PRO A 104 -2.21 9.68 -12.53
C PRO A 104 -2.44 9.27 -13.99
N HIS A 105 -1.38 9.14 -14.79
CA HIS A 105 -1.49 8.75 -16.20
C HIS A 105 -1.75 7.25 -16.42
N TYR A 106 -1.47 6.40 -15.43
CA TYR A 106 -1.80 4.98 -15.45
C TYR A 106 -3.13 4.67 -14.77
N ALA A 107 -3.49 5.43 -13.74
CA ALA A 107 -4.68 5.14 -12.94
C ALA A 107 -5.42 6.43 -12.53
N PRO A 108 -6.01 7.17 -13.48
CA PRO A 108 -6.57 8.50 -13.21
C PRO A 108 -7.68 8.44 -12.16
N PHE A 109 -8.63 7.51 -12.33
CA PHE A 109 -9.74 7.33 -11.39
C PHE A 109 -9.26 7.02 -9.96
N ILE A 110 -8.30 6.10 -9.79
CA ILE A 110 -7.76 5.73 -8.46
C ILE A 110 -7.03 6.93 -7.85
N TYR A 111 -6.27 7.67 -8.65
CA TYR A 111 -5.59 8.87 -8.20
C TYR A 111 -6.58 9.96 -7.73
N GLN A 112 -7.61 10.23 -8.53
CA GLN A 112 -8.67 11.18 -8.19
C GLN A 112 -9.42 10.76 -6.92
N PHE A 113 -9.77 9.48 -6.79
CA PHE A 113 -10.42 8.92 -5.60
C PHE A 113 -9.64 9.25 -4.32
N TRP A 114 -8.38 8.83 -4.25
CA TRP A 114 -7.56 9.01 -3.04
C TRP A 114 -7.10 10.46 -2.82
N SER A 115 -7.13 11.30 -3.85
CA SER A 115 -6.79 12.73 -3.74
C SER A 115 -8.00 13.62 -3.52
N SER A 116 -9.21 13.07 -3.52
CA SER A 116 -10.44 13.83 -3.37
C SER A 116 -10.57 14.39 -1.94
N PRO A 117 -11.11 15.62 -1.78
CA PRO A 117 -11.28 16.21 -0.46
C PRO A 117 -12.24 15.40 0.43
N GLU A 118 -13.24 14.73 -0.16
CA GLU A 118 -14.20 13.90 0.56
C GLU A 118 -13.52 12.67 1.19
N VAL A 119 -12.73 11.94 0.41
CA VAL A 119 -12.01 10.75 0.89
C VAL A 119 -10.95 11.14 1.91
N LEU A 120 -10.20 12.22 1.66
CA LEU A 120 -9.18 12.71 2.60
C LEU A 120 -9.78 13.17 3.92
N LYS A 121 -10.96 13.81 3.88
CA LYS A 121 -11.69 14.19 5.09
C LYS A 121 -12.07 12.96 5.90
N ILE A 122 -12.73 11.98 5.28
CA ILE A 122 -13.18 10.74 5.95
C ILE A 122 -11.99 10.04 6.61
N ILE A 123 -10.89 9.84 5.87
CA ILE A 123 -9.72 9.11 6.38
C ILE A 123 -9.02 9.88 7.49
N SER A 124 -8.85 11.20 7.34
CA SER A 124 -8.20 12.03 8.36
C SER A 124 -9.01 12.12 9.65
N GLU A 125 -10.35 12.19 9.54
CA GLU A 125 -11.26 12.22 10.68
C GLU A 125 -11.12 10.95 11.53
N HIS A 126 -11.14 9.79 10.87
CA HIS A 126 -11.01 8.50 11.57
C HIS A 126 -9.59 8.18 12.02
N ALA A 127 -8.57 8.74 11.37
CA ALA A 127 -7.20 8.66 11.85
C ALA A 127 -6.93 9.59 13.04
N GLY A 128 -7.81 10.56 13.32
CA GLY A 128 -7.59 11.60 14.34
C GLY A 128 -6.53 12.64 13.97
N VAL A 129 -5.96 12.57 12.77
CA VAL A 129 -4.93 13.49 12.26
C VAL A 129 -5.08 13.72 10.77
N LYS A 130 -4.61 14.87 10.30
CA LYS A 130 -4.60 15.19 8.87
C LYS A 130 -3.65 14.27 8.11
N LEU A 131 -4.19 13.46 7.20
CA LEU A 131 -3.43 12.55 6.35
C LEU A 131 -3.34 13.06 4.91
N LEU A 132 -2.23 12.73 4.26
CA LEU A 132 -2.02 12.94 2.82
C LEU A 132 -1.72 11.60 2.15
N PRO A 133 -2.25 11.35 0.95
CA PRO A 133 -2.14 10.05 0.32
C PRO A 133 -0.75 9.91 -0.31
N VAL A 134 -0.09 8.77 -0.06
CA VAL A 134 1.21 8.46 -0.68
C VAL A 134 1.00 7.55 -1.89
N LEU A 135 0.55 8.15 -3.01
CA LEU A 135 0.24 7.43 -4.25
C LEU A 135 1.37 7.55 -5.28
N GLY A 136 2.60 7.17 -4.93
CA GLY A 136 3.73 7.14 -5.89
C GLY A 136 3.99 8.44 -6.67
N SER A 137 3.44 9.56 -6.21
CA SER A 137 3.34 10.83 -6.93
C SER A 137 3.56 11.99 -5.95
N GLY A 138 4.48 11.83 -4.99
CA GLY A 138 4.97 12.95 -4.17
C GLY A 138 5.76 13.99 -4.98
N GLY A 139 5.36 14.23 -6.23
CA GLY A 139 6.13 14.93 -7.24
C GLY A 139 7.47 14.24 -7.55
N LEU A 140 8.21 14.89 -8.45
CA LEU A 140 9.60 14.56 -8.75
C LEU A 140 10.48 14.52 -7.48
N ASP A 141 10.10 15.25 -6.44
CA ASP A 141 10.89 15.46 -5.22
C ASP A 141 10.87 14.26 -4.26
N ALA A 142 9.74 13.55 -4.11
CA ALA A 142 9.71 12.31 -3.33
C ALA A 142 10.52 11.18 -3.99
N VAL A 143 10.55 11.15 -5.33
CA VAL A 143 11.38 10.21 -6.11
C VAL A 143 12.86 10.59 -6.03
N ARG A 144 13.21 11.88 -6.12
CA ARG A 144 14.59 12.40 -6.00
C ARG A 144 15.22 12.12 -4.63
N ASN A 145 14.42 12.13 -3.57
CA ASN A 145 14.89 11.88 -2.21
C ASN A 145 14.99 10.39 -1.87
N THR A 146 14.55 9.50 -2.76
CA THR A 146 14.81 8.05 -2.62
C THR A 146 16.24 7.77 -3.08
N PRO A 147 17.13 7.23 -2.23
CA PRO A 147 18.53 7.01 -2.60
C PRO A 147 18.65 6.07 -3.81
N ILE A 148 19.28 6.55 -4.88
CA ILE A 148 19.51 5.80 -6.13
C ILE A 148 20.37 4.54 -5.88
N LYS A 149 21.23 4.57 -4.87
CA LYS A 149 21.97 3.38 -4.43
C LYS A 149 21.30 2.79 -3.18
N PRO A 150 20.91 1.50 -3.21
CA PRO A 150 20.66 0.75 -1.99
C PRO A 150 21.90 0.82 -1.10
N LEU A 151 21.73 0.87 0.23
CA LEU A 151 22.86 0.78 1.15
C LEU A 151 23.71 -0.45 0.78
N LYS A 152 25.04 -0.27 0.69
CA LYS A 152 25.96 -1.33 0.31
C LYS A 152 25.83 -2.49 1.28
N ALA A 153 25.58 -3.68 0.74
CA ALA A 153 25.64 -4.94 1.47
C ALA A 153 27.10 -5.23 1.84
N THR A 154 27.56 -4.73 2.99
CA THR A 154 28.83 -5.14 3.56
C THR A 154 28.70 -6.54 4.15
N PRO A 155 29.79 -7.31 4.27
CA PRO A 155 29.77 -8.63 4.88
C PRO A 155 29.15 -8.62 6.29
N GLU A 156 29.30 -7.54 7.05
CA GLU A 156 28.67 -7.38 8.36
C GLU A 156 27.15 -7.20 8.27
N ALA A 157 26.65 -6.47 7.27
CA ALA A 157 25.22 -6.27 7.05
C ALA A 157 24.53 -7.56 6.55
N ILE A 158 25.22 -8.34 5.74
CA ILE A 158 24.75 -9.66 5.26
C ILE A 158 24.75 -10.67 6.42
N ALA A 159 25.80 -10.68 7.26
CA ALA A 159 25.89 -11.56 8.43
C ALA A 159 24.82 -11.23 9.49
N ALA A 160 24.46 -9.96 9.66
CA ALA A 160 23.39 -9.55 10.57
C ALA A 160 22.00 -10.00 10.09
N LEU A 161 21.77 -10.08 8.77
CA LEU A 161 20.51 -10.55 8.19
C LEU A 161 20.40 -12.08 8.24
N GLN A 162 21.50 -12.81 8.00
CA GLN A 162 21.53 -14.28 8.03
C GLN A 162 21.41 -14.86 9.44
N LYS A 163 21.78 -14.09 10.48
CA LYS A 163 21.64 -14.51 11.88
C LYS A 163 20.19 -14.53 12.38
N ASN A 164 19.27 -13.90 11.64
CA ASN A 164 17.85 -13.77 11.98
C ASN A 164 16.90 -14.54 11.04
N GLU A 165 17.41 -15.40 10.14
CA GLU A 165 16.54 -16.28 9.35
C GLU A 165 16.10 -17.49 10.18
N PRO A 166 14.79 -17.74 10.38
CA PRO A 166 14.32 -19.02 10.89
C PRO A 166 14.61 -20.10 9.85
N LYS A 167 15.24 -21.20 10.27
CA LYS A 167 15.38 -22.40 9.43
C LYS A 167 13.99 -22.93 9.11
N GLN A 168 13.68 -23.07 7.83
CA GLN A 168 12.44 -23.67 7.37
C GLN A 168 12.38 -25.15 7.73
N GLU A 169 11.37 -25.53 8.50
CA GLU A 169 10.85 -26.89 8.54
C GLU A 169 9.42 -26.91 8.01
N GLY A 170 9.23 -27.68 6.93
CA GLY A 170 8.07 -28.53 6.67
C GLY A 170 6.67 -27.92 6.55
N GLY A 171 6.04 -28.12 5.39
CA GLY A 171 4.57 -28.28 5.30
C GLY A 171 3.87 -27.33 4.32
N LYS A 172 3.45 -27.90 3.18
CA LYS A 172 2.66 -27.27 2.13
C LYS A 172 1.28 -26.87 2.66
N GLU A 173 1.08 -25.57 2.91
CA GLU A 173 -0.22 -24.83 2.91
C GLU A 173 -0.07 -23.35 3.28
N LYS A 174 1.07 -22.94 3.87
CA LYS A 174 1.30 -21.57 4.40
C LYS A 174 1.68 -20.49 3.37
N ALA A 175 1.55 -20.74 2.06
CA ALA A 175 2.22 -19.93 1.03
C ALA A 175 1.72 -18.45 0.92
N ASN A 176 0.58 -18.11 1.53
CA ASN A 176 -0.06 -16.79 1.36
C ASN A 176 -0.22 -15.95 2.63
N ILE A 177 0.34 -16.35 3.77
CA ILE A 177 0.28 -15.52 5.01
C ILE A 177 1.40 -14.49 4.97
N ILE A 178 1.07 -13.20 5.14
CA ILE A 178 2.10 -12.16 5.32
C ILE A 178 2.50 -12.20 6.79
N GLU A 179 3.80 -12.30 7.06
CA GLU A 179 4.33 -12.32 8.42
C GLU A 179 4.05 -11.00 9.16
N TRP A 180 4.12 -11.03 10.50
CA TRP A 180 4.00 -9.85 11.34
C TRP A 180 5.03 -8.79 10.93
N HIS A 181 4.56 -7.58 10.63
CA HIS A 181 5.41 -6.48 10.22
C HIS A 181 4.78 -5.13 10.57
N HIS A 182 5.62 -4.11 10.70
CA HIS A 182 5.16 -2.72 10.74
C HIS A 182 5.07 -2.15 9.33
N GLY A 183 4.02 -1.36 9.09
CA GLY A 183 3.91 -0.56 7.88
C GLY A 183 5.07 0.42 7.74
N SER A 184 5.49 0.69 6.50
CA SER A 184 6.52 1.71 6.25
C SER A 184 6.02 3.14 6.51
N TYR A 185 4.70 3.35 6.42
CA TYR A 185 4.04 4.63 6.66
C TYR A 185 3.31 4.62 8.00
N PRO A 186 3.15 5.80 8.66
CA PRO A 186 2.45 5.91 9.94
C PRO A 186 1.01 5.41 9.91
N PHE A 187 0.32 5.56 8.78
CA PHE A 187 -1.05 5.09 8.58
C PHE A 187 -1.18 4.32 7.28
N VAL A 188 -2.06 3.33 7.28
CA VAL A 188 -2.54 2.65 6.08
C VAL A 188 -4.06 2.63 6.08
N CYS A 189 -4.65 2.94 4.93
CA CYS A 189 -6.07 2.68 4.67
C CYS A 189 -6.15 1.50 3.70
N VAL A 190 -6.81 0.43 4.12
CA VAL A 190 -6.98 -0.78 3.31
C VAL A 190 -8.43 -0.85 2.86
N VAL A 191 -8.64 -0.88 1.54
CA VAL A 191 -9.96 -1.05 0.94
C VAL A 191 -10.06 -2.42 0.30
N MET A 192 -11.09 -3.19 0.65
CA MET A 192 -11.31 -4.51 0.07
C MET A 192 -12.08 -4.39 -1.25
N LEU A 193 -11.45 -4.79 -2.35
CA LEU A 193 -12.04 -4.78 -3.70
C LEU A 193 -12.53 -6.16 -4.16
N SER A 194 -12.34 -7.19 -3.34
CA SER A 194 -12.74 -8.56 -3.62
C SER A 194 -13.88 -8.97 -2.71
N ASP A 195 -14.68 -9.91 -3.18
CA ASP A 195 -15.69 -10.55 -2.36
C ASP A 195 -15.01 -11.43 -1.29
N ALA A 196 -15.06 -10.95 -0.05
CA ALA A 196 -14.43 -11.58 1.11
C ALA A 196 -15.46 -12.26 2.05
N ARG A 197 -16.69 -12.51 1.59
CA ARG A 197 -17.78 -13.07 2.42
C ARG A 197 -17.47 -14.45 3.00
N HIS A 198 -16.61 -15.21 2.33
CA HIS A 198 -16.17 -16.54 2.75
C HIS A 198 -14.71 -16.56 3.24
N MET A 199 -14.04 -15.41 3.33
CA MET A 199 -12.73 -15.37 3.97
C MET A 199 -12.92 -15.58 5.47
N SER A 200 -12.54 -16.76 5.94
CA SER A 200 -12.29 -16.97 7.36
C SER A 200 -11.04 -16.18 7.73
N SER A 201 -11.19 -15.23 8.65
CA SER A 201 -10.02 -14.70 9.35
C SER A 201 -9.34 -15.89 10.03
N SER A 202 -8.05 -16.13 9.74
CA SER A 202 -7.27 -17.06 10.55
C SER A 202 -7.01 -16.38 11.88
N GLU A 203 -7.99 -16.44 12.77
CA GLU A 203 -7.97 -15.83 14.09
C GLU A 203 -7.05 -16.63 15.01
N THR A 204 -5.74 -16.45 14.86
CA THR A 204 -4.75 -17.01 15.80
C THR A 204 -4.06 -15.87 16.52
N GLY A 205 -4.76 -15.30 17.50
CA GLY A 205 -4.19 -14.42 18.50
C GLY A 205 -4.21 -15.11 19.87
N ASN A 206 -3.05 -15.27 20.51
CA ASN A 206 -3.01 -15.53 21.95
C ASN A 206 -3.35 -14.23 22.68
N GLY A 207 -3.85 -14.30 23.92
CA GLY A 207 -4.59 -13.25 24.66
C GLY A 207 -4.05 -11.81 24.71
N ASP A 208 -2.86 -11.52 24.18
CA ASP A 208 -2.28 -10.19 24.00
C ASP A 208 -2.45 -9.63 22.56
N ILE A 209 -3.06 -10.39 21.65
CA ILE A 209 -3.25 -10.02 20.24
C ILE A 209 -4.70 -9.54 20.06
N LEU A 210 -4.86 -8.25 19.79
CA LEU A 210 -6.15 -7.69 19.40
C LEU A 210 -6.39 -7.95 17.91
N LEU A 211 -7.43 -8.72 17.59
CA LEU A 211 -7.78 -9.05 16.21
C LEU A 211 -8.73 -7.99 15.64
N VAL A 212 -8.31 -7.37 14.55
CA VAL A 212 -9.20 -6.50 13.78
C VAL A 212 -9.78 -7.27 12.60
N LYS A 213 -11.11 -7.19 12.46
CA LYS A 213 -11.84 -7.89 11.40
C LYS A 213 -11.38 -7.39 10.02
N ALA A 214 -11.17 -8.30 9.08
CA ALA A 214 -10.87 -7.91 7.71
C ALA A 214 -12.07 -7.18 7.07
N PRO A 215 -11.83 -6.10 6.30
CA PRO A 215 -12.91 -5.40 5.59
C PRO A 215 -13.59 -6.30 4.57
N GLN A 216 -14.91 -6.17 4.47
CA GLN A 216 -15.70 -6.78 3.40
C GLN A 216 -15.58 -5.94 2.12
N MET A 217 -15.97 -6.50 0.98
CA MET A 217 -15.95 -5.80 -0.31
C MET A 217 -16.57 -4.39 -0.18
N ALA A 218 -15.93 -3.40 -0.80
CA ALA A 218 -16.29 -1.99 -0.76
C ALA A 218 -16.09 -1.29 0.60
N SER A 219 -15.62 -2.02 1.63
CA SER A 219 -15.33 -1.45 2.95
C SER A 219 -13.84 -1.12 3.09
N ALA A 220 -13.56 -0.16 3.95
CA ALA A 220 -12.24 0.28 4.33
C ALA A 220 -11.95 -0.01 5.80
N ILE A 221 -10.67 -0.06 6.14
CA ILE A 221 -10.15 -0.06 7.50
C ILE A 221 -8.93 0.85 7.54
N ILE A 222 -8.77 1.60 8.62
CA ILE A 222 -7.60 2.44 8.87
C ILE A 222 -6.81 1.80 10.00
N LEU A 223 -5.49 1.68 9.82
CA LEU A 223 -4.56 1.13 10.79
C LEU A 223 -3.38 2.07 10.96
N GLN A 224 -2.96 2.29 12.18
CA GLN A 224 -1.72 2.97 12.54
C GLN A 224 -0.57 1.95 12.54
N GLY A 225 0.51 2.25 11.81
CA GLY A 225 1.65 1.34 11.64
C GLY A 225 2.81 1.58 12.61
N ARG A 226 2.82 2.72 13.31
CA ARG A 226 3.87 3.16 14.25
C ARG A 226 3.35 4.13 15.31
#